data_AF-K1A308-F1
#
_entry.id   AF-K1A308-F1
#
_cell.length_a   1.000
_cell.length_b   1.000
_cell.length_c   1.000
_cell.angle_alpha   90.00
_cell.angle_beta   90.00
_cell.angle_gamma   90.00
#
_symmetry.space_group_name_H-M   'P 1'
#
loop_
_entity.id
_entity.type
_entity.pdbx_description
1 polymer ?
#
loop_
_entity_poly.entity_id
_entity_poly.type
_entity_poly.pdbx_seq_one_letter_code
_entity_poly.pdbx_strand_id
1 'polypeptide(L)'
;GDLVTVSACGKLYRKELLEKAPFPKGRIYEDLYVISEHLNQVQSVALYHLPIYHYYHRPGSITASAFTPKQYEFYEAIDHLKEVVNATYPESSELQEAIISRFFTGSLLIFTMIKDGDSVEFKRLQEKTRPYLPLVLKNARVSKKRRILYVLITKYPRLYYQFKKLKKS
;
A
#
# COMPACT_ATOMS: atom_id res chain seq x y z
N GLY A 1 0.34 -9.60 5.84
CA GLY A 1 -1.00 -9.71 6.41
C GLY A 1 -1.48 -11.03 5.89
N ASP A 2 -1.24 -12.07 6.67
CA ASP A 2 -1.16 -13.43 6.13
C ASP A 2 -2.55 -14.11 6.11
N LEU A 3 -3.57 -13.39 6.61
CA LEU A 3 -4.95 -13.86 6.74
C LEU A 3 -5.97 -13.00 5.98
N VAL A 4 -5.78 -11.67 5.91
CA VAL A 4 -6.75 -10.73 5.30
C VAL A 4 -6.01 -9.61 4.58
N THR A 5 -6.54 -9.22 3.41
CA THR A 5 -6.03 -8.09 2.60
C THR A 5 -7.10 -7.01 2.44
N VAL A 6 -6.72 -5.85 1.91
CA VAL A 6 -7.68 -4.76 1.61
C VAL A 6 -8.59 -5.05 0.41
N SER A 7 -8.27 -6.07 -0.40
CA SER A 7 -9.04 -6.42 -1.60
C SER A 7 -10.53 -6.56 -1.32
N ALA A 8 -11.38 -5.93 -2.12
CA ALA A 8 -12.82 -6.14 -2.03
C ALA A 8 -13.22 -7.59 -2.37
N CYS A 9 -12.38 -8.31 -3.13
CA CYS A 9 -12.65 -9.69 -3.52
C CYS A 9 -12.52 -10.65 -2.32
N GLY A 10 -13.34 -11.70 -2.32
CA GLY A 10 -13.35 -12.68 -1.24
C GLY A 10 -13.98 -12.19 0.07
N LYS A 11 -14.73 -11.07 0.03
CA LYS A 11 -15.49 -10.53 1.17
C LYS A 11 -16.98 -10.55 0.86
N LEU A 12 -17.78 -10.81 1.88
CA LEU A 12 -19.24 -10.67 1.85
C LEU A 12 -19.63 -9.45 2.67
N TYR A 13 -20.44 -8.58 2.07
CA TYR A 13 -20.86 -7.32 2.66
C TYR A 13 -22.37 -7.28 2.85
N ARG A 14 -22.82 -6.62 3.92
CA ARG A 14 -24.23 -6.18 4.02
C ARG A 14 -24.47 -5.09 2.98
N LYS A 15 -25.59 -5.17 2.26
CA LYS A 15 -25.94 -4.21 1.20
C LYS A 15 -25.89 -2.75 1.69
N GLU A 16 -26.49 -2.49 2.84
CA GLU A 16 -26.57 -1.14 3.45
C GLU A 16 -25.19 -0.51 3.69
N LEU A 17 -24.16 -1.31 3.96
CA LEU A 17 -22.79 -0.81 4.15
C LEU A 17 -22.26 -0.21 2.84
N LEU A 18 -22.49 -0.89 1.72
CA LEU A 18 -22.05 -0.46 0.40
C LEU A 18 -22.87 0.72 -0.13
N GLU A 19 -24.12 0.85 0.30
CA GLU A 19 -24.96 2.01 -0.02
C GLU A 19 -24.52 3.26 0.74
N LYS A 20 -24.10 3.12 2.01
CA LYS A 20 -23.61 4.23 2.84
C LYS A 20 -22.20 4.68 2.46
N ALA A 21 -21.31 3.74 2.13
CA ALA A 21 -19.94 4.00 1.73
C ALA A 21 -19.61 3.26 0.41
N PRO A 22 -20.08 3.76 -0.73
CA PRO A 22 -19.81 3.14 -2.02
C PRO A 22 -18.34 3.27 -2.40
N PHE A 23 -17.83 2.31 -3.17
CA PHE A 23 -16.49 2.41 -3.75
C PHE A 23 -16.39 3.64 -4.68
N PRO A 24 -15.29 4.41 -4.62
CA PRO A 24 -15.12 5.56 -5.48
C PRO A 24 -14.97 5.14 -6.94
N LYS A 25 -15.78 5.72 -7.83
CA LYS A 25 -15.75 5.40 -9.27
C LYS A 25 -14.47 5.94 -9.92
N GLY A 26 -13.88 5.13 -10.80
CA GLY A 26 -12.76 5.54 -11.65
C GLY A 26 -11.38 5.56 -10.97
N ARG A 27 -11.30 5.29 -9.66
CA ARG A 27 -10.04 5.20 -8.92
C ARG A 27 -9.43 3.81 -8.98
N ILE A 28 -8.11 3.73 -8.91
CA ILE A 28 -7.38 2.52 -8.53
C ILE A 28 -6.99 2.62 -7.05
N TYR A 29 -6.84 1.48 -6.37
CA TYR A 29 -6.73 1.43 -4.91
C TYR A 29 -8.01 1.91 -4.19
N GLU A 30 -9.15 1.82 -4.87
CA GLU A 30 -10.48 2.10 -4.36
C GLU A 30 -10.83 1.23 -3.13
N ASP A 31 -10.28 0.02 -3.10
CA ASP A 31 -10.41 -0.94 -2.00
C ASP A 31 -9.66 -0.47 -0.76
N LEU A 32 -8.42 0.01 -0.91
CA LEU A 32 -7.64 0.63 0.16
C LEU A 32 -8.26 1.94 0.63
N TYR A 33 -8.87 2.72 -0.27
CA TYR A 33 -9.47 4.00 0.07
C TYR A 33 -10.66 3.82 1.02
N VAL A 34 -11.61 2.92 0.70
CA VAL A 34 -12.89 2.83 1.42
C VAL A 34 -12.87 1.90 2.65
N ILE A 35 -11.78 1.13 2.84
CA ILE A 35 -11.74 0.05 3.84
C ILE A 35 -11.96 0.56 5.27
N SER A 36 -11.45 1.75 5.59
CA SER A 36 -11.65 2.39 6.91
C SER A 36 -13.12 2.66 7.19
N GLU A 37 -13.86 3.16 6.21
CA GLU A 37 -15.27 3.50 6.32
C GLU A 37 -16.12 2.24 6.46
N HIS A 38 -15.77 1.18 5.74
CA HIS A 38 -16.44 -0.11 5.88
C HIS A 38 -16.22 -0.69 7.27
N LEU A 39 -14.98 -0.67 7.77
CA LEU A 39 -14.64 -1.24 9.08
C LEU A 39 -15.20 -0.41 10.25
N ASN A 40 -15.25 0.91 10.14
CA ASN A 40 -15.80 1.78 11.19
C ASN A 40 -17.33 1.67 11.34
N GLN A 41 -18.03 1.18 10.31
CA GLN A 41 -19.49 1.04 10.31
C GLN A 41 -19.97 -0.34 10.74
N VAL A 42 -19.07 -1.30 10.95
CA VAL A 42 -19.43 -2.67 11.37
C VAL A 42 -19.00 -2.92 12.80
N GLN A 43 -19.81 -3.68 13.53
CA GLN A 43 -19.50 -4.05 14.92
C GLN A 43 -18.54 -5.23 15.02
N SER A 44 -18.54 -6.11 14.02
CA SER A 44 -17.71 -7.32 14.01
C SER A 44 -17.42 -7.78 12.59
N VAL A 45 -16.33 -8.53 12.46
CA VAL A 45 -15.89 -9.15 11.21
C VAL A 45 -15.65 -10.63 11.47
N ALA A 46 -16.30 -11.51 10.71
CA ALA A 46 -16.05 -12.94 10.74
C ALA A 46 -14.99 -13.31 9.70
N LEU A 47 -13.96 -14.05 10.11
CA LEU A 47 -12.88 -14.50 9.23
C LEU A 47 -12.94 -16.02 9.07
N TYR A 48 -12.95 -16.48 7.82
CA TYR A 48 -12.90 -17.90 7.49
C TYR A 48 -11.61 -18.20 6.71
N HIS A 49 -10.73 -19.02 7.29
CA HIS A 49 -9.42 -19.32 6.73
C HIS A 49 -9.48 -20.51 5.76
N LEU A 50 -10.29 -20.37 4.69
CA LEU A 50 -10.34 -21.33 3.59
C LEU A 50 -10.01 -20.62 2.28
N PRO A 51 -9.05 -21.11 1.47
CA PRO A 51 -8.62 -20.45 0.24
C PRO A 51 -9.63 -20.68 -0.90
N ILE A 52 -10.84 -20.14 -0.74
CA ILE A 52 -11.95 -20.29 -1.70
C ILE A 52 -11.88 -19.31 -2.88
N TYR A 53 -10.96 -18.34 -2.84
CA TYR A 53 -10.80 -17.33 -3.88
C TYR A 53 -9.45 -17.48 -4.57
N HIS A 54 -9.47 -17.90 -5.84
CA HIS A 54 -8.26 -18.03 -6.66
C HIS A 54 -8.00 -16.74 -7.43
N TYR A 55 -6.94 -16.02 -7.06
CA TYR A 55 -6.56 -14.78 -7.74
C TYR A 55 -5.76 -15.07 -9.02
N TYR A 56 -6.34 -14.76 -10.18
CA TYR A 56 -5.66 -14.92 -11.47
C TYR A 56 -4.76 -13.72 -11.78
N HIS A 57 -3.44 -13.95 -11.88
CA HIS A 57 -2.47 -12.95 -12.28
C HIS A 57 -2.45 -12.83 -13.82
N ARG A 58 -3.09 -11.78 -14.34
CA ARG A 58 -3.08 -11.49 -15.78
C ARG A 58 -2.08 -10.39 -16.17
N PRO A 59 -1.47 -10.47 -17.36
CA PRO A 59 -0.79 -9.34 -17.98
C PRO A 59 -1.73 -8.13 -18.11
N GLY A 60 -1.22 -6.92 -17.93
CA GLY A 60 -2.03 -5.69 -18.00
C GLY A 60 -2.92 -5.42 -16.79
N SER A 61 -2.75 -6.15 -15.68
CA SER A 61 -3.35 -5.74 -14.39
C SER A 61 -2.71 -4.44 -13.90
N ILE A 62 -3.35 -3.74 -12.95
CA ILE A 62 -2.79 -2.51 -12.35
C ILE A 62 -1.39 -2.75 -11.78
N THR A 63 -1.14 -3.94 -11.20
CA THR A 63 0.14 -4.30 -10.58
C THR A 63 1.15 -4.91 -11.55
N ALA A 64 0.71 -5.38 -12.71
CA ALA A 64 1.54 -5.96 -13.77
C ALA A 64 1.70 -5.04 -15.00
N SER A 65 1.24 -3.80 -14.92
CA SER A 65 1.37 -2.79 -15.97
C SER A 65 2.55 -1.86 -15.72
N ALA A 66 2.95 -1.14 -16.76
CA ALA A 66 3.91 -0.05 -16.64
C ALA A 66 3.38 1.03 -15.67
N PHE A 67 4.31 1.75 -15.04
CA PHE A 67 3.97 2.91 -14.22
C PHE A 67 3.21 3.96 -15.03
N THR A 68 2.20 4.56 -14.39
CA THR A 68 1.53 5.77 -14.83
C THR A 68 1.36 6.69 -13.60
N PRO A 69 1.09 7.99 -13.78
CA PRO A 69 0.77 8.87 -12.65
C PRO A 69 -0.41 8.38 -11.81
N LYS A 70 -1.31 7.55 -12.36
CA LYS A 70 -2.45 7.00 -11.65
C LYS A 70 -2.05 6.17 -10.43
N GLN A 71 -0.88 5.52 -10.44
CA GLN A 71 -0.34 4.78 -9.29
C GLN A 71 -0.18 5.66 -8.04
N TYR A 72 -0.14 6.99 -8.18
CA TYR A 72 -0.11 7.90 -7.04
C TYR A 72 -1.45 7.99 -6.28
N GLU A 73 -2.56 7.51 -6.83
CA GLU A 73 -3.82 7.37 -6.07
C GLU A 73 -3.66 6.43 -4.86
N PHE A 74 -2.65 5.54 -4.85
CA PHE A 74 -2.25 4.78 -3.67
C PHE A 74 -2.00 5.69 -2.45
N TYR A 75 -1.37 6.83 -2.70
CA TYR A 75 -1.03 7.76 -1.64
C TYR A 75 -2.24 8.49 -1.10
N GLU A 76 -3.17 8.87 -1.96
CA GLU A 76 -4.45 9.44 -1.53
C GLU A 76 -5.22 8.42 -0.68
N ALA A 77 -5.27 7.16 -1.10
CA ALA A 77 -5.93 6.10 -0.36
C ALA A 77 -5.31 5.84 1.02
N ILE A 78 -3.98 5.86 1.13
CA ILE A 78 -3.33 5.62 2.42
C ILE A 78 -3.32 6.84 3.34
N ASP A 79 -3.26 8.04 2.79
CA ASP A 79 -3.38 9.28 3.55
C ASP A 79 -4.80 9.39 4.13
N HIS A 80 -5.83 9.04 3.34
CA HIS A 80 -7.22 8.94 3.81
C HIS A 80 -7.40 7.89 4.92
N LEU A 81 -6.89 6.67 4.72
CA LEU A 81 -6.90 5.62 5.76
C LEU A 81 -6.25 6.12 7.06
N LYS A 82 -5.13 6.85 6.95
CA LYS A 82 -4.42 7.43 8.10
C LYS A 82 -5.25 8.50 8.79
N GLU A 83 -5.92 9.37 8.06
CA GLU A 83 -6.81 10.39 8.63
C GLU A 83 -7.95 9.77 9.42
N VAL A 84 -8.64 8.77 8.84
CA VAL A 84 -9.75 8.09 9.52
C VAL A 84 -9.27 7.35 10.77
N VAL A 85 -8.14 6.64 10.69
CA VAL A 85 -7.57 5.93 11.85
C VAL A 85 -7.09 6.89 12.93
N ASN A 86 -6.48 8.02 12.58
CA ASN A 86 -6.08 9.04 13.56
C ASN A 86 -7.29 9.65 14.27
N ALA A 87 -8.39 9.89 13.54
CA ALA A 87 -9.60 10.46 14.11
C ALA A 87 -10.36 9.46 15.00
N THR A 88 -10.37 8.18 14.63
CA THR A 88 -11.20 7.15 15.29
C THR A 88 -10.43 6.38 16.38
N TYR A 89 -9.13 6.16 16.17
CA TYR A 89 -8.26 5.35 17.02
C TYR A 89 -6.91 6.04 17.30
N PRO A 90 -6.91 7.28 17.83
CA PRO A 90 -5.69 8.09 17.99
C PRO A 90 -4.59 7.41 18.81
N GLU A 91 -4.98 6.65 19.83
CA GLU A 91 -4.05 5.99 20.76
C GLU A 91 -3.49 4.65 20.23
N SER A 92 -3.95 4.18 19.07
CA SER A 92 -3.55 2.86 18.55
C SER A 92 -2.22 2.92 17.79
N SER A 93 -1.11 2.83 18.53
CA SER A 93 0.23 2.70 17.95
C SER A 93 0.35 1.52 16.98
N GLU A 94 -0.35 0.41 17.25
CA GLU A 94 -0.38 -0.76 16.40
C GLU A 94 -0.92 -0.45 14.99
N LEU A 95 -2.05 0.26 14.91
CA LEU A 95 -2.64 0.65 13.63
C LEU A 95 -1.76 1.65 12.89
N GLN A 96 -1.16 2.62 13.61
CA GLN A 96 -0.19 3.55 13.02
C GLN A 96 0.99 2.79 12.40
N GLU A 97 1.57 1.82 13.11
CA GLU A 97 2.64 0.98 12.59
C GLU A 97 2.18 0.15 11.39
N ALA A 98 0.97 -0.40 11.40
CA ALA A 98 0.43 -1.15 10.27
C ALA A 98 0.31 -0.25 9.01
N ILE A 99 -0.18 0.98 9.16
CA ILE A 99 -0.30 1.96 8.08
C ILE A 99 1.09 2.33 7.52
N ILE A 100 2.07 2.62 8.39
CA ILE A 100 3.44 2.91 7.94
C ILE A 100 4.05 1.73 7.17
N SER A 101 3.83 0.49 7.64
CA SER A 101 4.30 -0.72 6.95
C SER A 101 3.62 -0.88 5.58
N ARG A 102 2.32 -0.58 5.48
CA ARG A 102 1.55 -0.62 4.23
C ARG A 102 2.00 0.47 3.26
N PHE A 103 2.18 1.70 3.73
CA PHE A 103 2.71 2.85 2.98
C PHE A 103 4.02 2.49 2.31
N PHE A 104 4.94 1.95 3.11
CA PHE A 104 6.25 1.56 2.62
C PHE A 104 6.15 0.43 1.58
N THR A 105 5.34 -0.61 1.85
CA THR A 105 5.19 -1.76 0.94
C THR A 105 4.59 -1.35 -0.40
N GLY A 106 3.56 -0.49 -0.41
CA GLY A 106 3.00 0.05 -1.65
C GLY A 106 3.97 0.97 -2.37
N SER A 107 4.71 1.81 -1.65
CA SER A 107 5.75 2.66 -2.24
C SER A 107 6.85 1.84 -2.93
N LEU A 108 7.29 0.73 -2.33
CA LEU A 108 8.24 -0.18 -2.98
C LEU A 108 7.70 -0.75 -4.30
N LEU A 109 6.43 -1.14 -4.33
CA LEU A 109 5.79 -1.64 -5.55
C LEU A 109 5.83 -0.57 -6.65
N ILE A 110 5.45 0.67 -6.33
CA ILE A 110 5.51 1.79 -7.27
C ILE A 110 6.95 2.03 -7.75
N PHE A 111 7.96 2.00 -6.86
CA PHE A 111 9.38 2.08 -7.25
C PHE A 111 9.79 0.99 -8.26
N THR A 112 9.24 -0.22 -8.14
CA THR A 112 9.56 -1.30 -9.10
C THR A 112 8.92 -1.09 -10.47
N MET A 113 7.79 -0.37 -10.54
CA MET A 113 7.07 -0.06 -11.78
C MET A 113 7.71 1.09 -12.56
N ILE A 114 8.36 2.04 -11.88
CA ILE A 114 9.05 3.15 -12.53
C ILE A 114 10.15 2.61 -13.45
N LYS A 115 10.16 3.11 -14.70
CA LYS A 115 11.13 2.72 -15.73
C LYS A 115 12.54 3.12 -15.31
N ASP A 116 13.51 2.24 -15.58
CA ASP A 116 14.91 2.54 -15.31
C ASP A 116 15.35 3.78 -16.13
N GLY A 117 15.91 4.79 -15.47
CA GLY A 117 16.30 6.06 -16.08
C GLY A 117 15.28 7.19 -15.97
N ASP A 118 14.06 6.92 -15.50
CA ASP A 118 13.07 7.97 -15.19
C ASP A 118 13.41 8.67 -13.86
N SER A 119 14.36 9.60 -13.92
CA SER A 119 14.88 10.32 -12.76
C SER A 119 13.85 11.25 -12.11
N VAL A 120 12.87 11.73 -12.88
CA VAL A 120 11.83 12.66 -12.42
C VAL A 120 10.85 11.94 -11.51
N GLU A 121 10.23 10.86 -11.99
CA GLU A 121 9.25 10.10 -11.20
C GLU A 121 9.91 9.39 -10.02
N PHE A 122 11.16 8.94 -10.19
CA PHE A 122 11.93 8.38 -9.09
C PHE A 122 12.19 9.41 -7.99
N LYS A 123 12.63 10.62 -8.35
CA LYS A 123 12.89 11.69 -7.38
C LYS A 123 11.61 12.11 -6.67
N ARG A 124 10.50 12.25 -7.39
CA ARG A 124 9.17 12.54 -6.82
C ARG A 124 8.77 11.51 -5.77
N LEU A 125 8.94 10.22 -6.08
CA LEU A 125 8.63 9.13 -5.17
C LEU A 125 9.59 9.10 -3.96
N GLN A 126 10.86 9.43 -4.18
CA GLN A 126 11.85 9.57 -3.12
C GLN A 126 11.48 10.69 -2.15
N GLU A 127 11.08 11.85 -2.65
CA GLU A 127 10.65 13.00 -1.85
C GLU A 127 9.42 12.67 -1.01
N LYS A 128 8.45 11.95 -1.57
CA LYS A 128 7.25 11.52 -0.84
C LYS A 128 7.54 10.50 0.26
N THR A 129 8.55 9.64 0.07
CA THR A 129 8.88 8.57 1.01
C THR A 129 9.89 8.97 2.09
N ARG A 130 10.81 9.87 1.78
CA ARG A 130 11.88 10.31 2.69
C ARG A 130 11.41 10.74 4.10
N PRO A 131 10.31 11.49 4.29
CA PRO A 131 9.81 11.87 5.62
C PRO A 131 9.49 10.67 6.52
N TYR A 132 9.09 9.55 5.93
CA TYR A 132 8.72 8.33 6.65
C TYR A 132 9.92 7.44 7.01
N LEU A 133 11.15 7.80 6.62
CA LEU A 133 12.36 7.00 6.87
C LEU A 133 12.54 6.62 8.35
N PRO A 134 12.49 7.55 9.32
CA PRO A 134 12.66 7.19 10.73
C PRO A 134 11.57 6.24 11.23
N LEU A 135 10.33 6.46 10.77
CA LEU A 135 9.16 5.65 11.16
C LEU A 135 9.31 4.22 10.65
N VAL A 136 9.70 4.04 9.38
CA VAL A 136 9.92 2.71 8.78
C VAL A 136 11.06 1.96 9.46
N LEU A 137 12.14 2.64 9.85
CA LEU A 137 13.28 2.00 10.50
C LEU A 137 12.97 1.48 11.91
N LYS A 138 12.09 2.18 12.64
CA LYS A 138 11.64 1.81 13.99
C LYS A 138 10.52 0.75 13.97
N ASN A 139 9.79 0.64 12.86
CA ASN A 139 8.62 -0.21 12.75
C ASN A 139 8.95 -1.71 12.67
N ALA A 140 8.57 -2.46 13.71
CA ALA A 140 8.80 -3.91 13.83
C ALA A 140 8.15 -4.73 12.68
N ARG A 141 7.04 -4.25 12.11
CA ARG A 141 6.32 -4.91 11.01
C ARG A 141 7.06 -4.85 9.67
N VAL A 142 8.09 -4.01 9.55
CA VAL A 142 8.94 -3.92 8.36
C VAL A 142 10.19 -4.76 8.56
N SER A 143 10.39 -5.78 7.72
CA SER A 143 11.54 -6.68 7.82
C SER A 143 12.89 -5.97 7.61
N LYS A 144 13.98 -6.48 8.21
CA LYS A 144 15.33 -5.91 8.09
C LYS A 144 15.76 -5.68 6.63
N LYS A 145 15.53 -6.68 5.76
CA LYS A 145 15.80 -6.59 4.31
C LYS A 145 15.08 -5.40 3.66
N ARG A 146 13.82 -5.20 4.02
CA ARG A 146 12.98 -4.12 3.52
C ARG A 146 13.44 -2.75 4.04
N ARG A 147 13.83 -2.65 5.31
CA ARG A 147 14.43 -1.43 5.88
C ARG A 147 15.70 -1.01 5.14
N ILE A 148 16.59 -1.96 4.84
CA ILE A 148 17.80 -1.70 4.04
C ILE A 148 17.42 -1.16 2.66
N LEU A 149 16.48 -1.81 1.98
CA LEU A 149 16.01 -1.37 0.66
C LEU A 149 15.47 0.07 0.71
N TYR A 150 14.78 0.43 1.79
CA TYR A 150 14.27 1.78 1.96
C TYR A 150 15.38 2.82 2.11
N VAL A 151 16.41 2.51 2.91
CA VAL A 151 17.58 3.38 3.06
C VAL A 151 18.29 3.56 1.72
N LEU A 152 18.46 2.49 0.94
CA LEU A 152 19.07 2.57 -0.40
C LEU A 152 18.26 3.48 -1.31
N ILE A 153 16.94 3.30 -1.38
CA ILE A 153 16.06 4.12 -2.21
C ILE A 153 16.09 5.60 -1.78
N THR A 154 16.04 5.88 -0.48
CA THR A 154 15.88 7.25 0.05
C THR A 154 17.18 8.04 0.17
N LYS A 155 18.31 7.38 0.46
CA LYS A 155 19.61 8.03 0.69
C LYS A 155 20.64 7.73 -0.39
N TYR A 156 20.60 6.55 -0.99
CA TYR A 156 21.65 6.07 -1.91
C TYR A 156 21.07 5.53 -3.23
N PRO A 157 20.29 6.32 -3.98
CA PRO A 157 19.51 5.84 -5.12
C PRO A 157 20.38 5.21 -6.22
N ARG A 158 21.62 5.68 -6.40
CA ARG A 158 22.60 5.07 -7.33
C ARG A 158 22.90 3.62 -6.98
N LEU A 159 23.10 3.31 -5.69
CA LEU A 159 23.34 1.94 -5.22
C LEU A 159 22.08 1.07 -5.41
N TYR A 160 20.90 1.63 -5.17
CA TYR A 160 19.63 0.93 -5.46
C TYR A 160 19.54 0.53 -6.94
N TYR A 161 19.86 1.42 -7.87
CA TYR A 161 19.83 1.11 -9.30
C TYR A 161 20.83 0.02 -9.70
N GLN A 162 22.04 0.05 -9.14
CA GLN A 162 23.03 -1.01 -9.36
C GLN A 162 22.52 -2.37 -8.86
N PHE A 163 21.96 -2.40 -7.64
CA PHE A 163 21.35 -3.61 -7.08
C PHE A 163 20.17 -4.13 -7.92
N LYS A 164 19.30 -3.23 -8.42
CA LYS A 164 18.17 -3.59 -9.28
C LYS A 164 18.63 -4.20 -10.61
N LYS A 165 19.70 -3.68 -11.22
CA LYS A 165 20.29 -4.23 -12.45
C LYS A 165 20.87 -5.63 -12.25
N LEU A 166 21.61 -5.86 -11.16
CA LEU A 166 22.20 -7.16 -10.84
C LEU A 166 21.16 -8.28 -10.66
N LYS A 167 19.92 -7.94 -10.26
CA LYS A 167 18.85 -8.91 -10.06
C LYS A 167 18.04 -9.22 -11.34
N LYS A 168 18.22 -8.42 -12.39
CA LYS A 168 17.60 -8.64 -13.71
C LYS A 168 18.54 -9.40 -14.67
N SER A 169 19.83 -9.44 -14.36
CA SER A 169 20.84 -10.31 -14.98
C SER A 169 20.81 -11.70 -14.36
#